data_AF-A0A3R6X963-F1
#
_entry.id   AF-A0A3R6X963-F1
#
_cell.length_a   1.000
_cell.length_b   1.000
_cell.length_c   1.000
_cell.angle_alpha   90.00
_cell.angle_beta   90.00
_cell.angle_gamma   90.00
#
_symmetry.space_group_name_H-M   'P 1'
#
loop_
_entity.id
_entity.type
_entity.pdbx_description
1 polymer ?
#
loop_
_entity_poly.entity_id
_entity_poly.type
_entity_poly.pdbx_seq_one_letter_code
_entity_poly.pdbx_strand_id
1 'polypeptide(L)'
;MNVNELLDTIEDALEESANVPLSGGKRIVNVEQIRDYLDEVRAALPGELRQAQQIVNDRAQIVDSANAQAQAIVKKAEERARILVSDAEIVKAAQQRASEITSAAQTEARTLRQTVTDYCENMLRTTEDTMVENAAQVKNIRNSLRQNAKKNG
;
A
#
# COMPACT_ATOMS: atom_id res chain seq x y z
N MET A 1 38.09 -51.32 -0.59
CA MET A 1 39.11 -50.27 -0.45
C MET A 1 38.37 -48.97 -0.26
N ASN A 2 38.61 -48.24 0.82
CA ASN A 2 38.01 -46.91 1.01
C ASN A 2 38.71 -45.91 0.07
N VAL A 3 38.08 -44.77 -0.23
CA VAL A 3 38.64 -43.71 -1.07
C VAL A 3 40.08 -43.35 -0.66
N ASN A 4 40.35 -43.26 0.65
CA ASN A 4 41.69 -42.95 1.15
C ASN A 4 42.72 -44.04 0.79
N GLU A 5 42.36 -45.32 0.93
CA GLU A 5 43.26 -46.43 0.60
C GLU A 5 43.55 -46.50 -0.91
N LEU A 6 42.57 -46.15 -1.75
CA LEU A 6 42.76 -46.05 -3.20
C LEU A 6 43.66 -44.87 -3.58
N LEU A 7 43.53 -43.74 -2.88
CA LEU A 7 44.42 -42.59 -3.04
C LEU A 7 45.85 -42.92 -2.63
N ASP A 8 46.03 -43.58 -1.47
CA ASP A 8 47.35 -44.05 -1.01
C ASP A 8 47.98 -45.01 -2.02
N THR A 9 47.19 -45.93 -2.59
CA THR A 9 47.69 -46.88 -3.62
C THR A 9 48.10 -46.19 -4.92
N ILE A 10 47.38 -45.13 -5.32
CA ILE A 10 47.78 -44.29 -6.46
C ILE A 10 49.08 -43.57 -6.14
N GLU A 11 49.24 -43.01 -4.94
CA GLU A 11 50.46 -42.34 -4.49
C GLU A 11 51.65 -43.30 -4.50
N ASP A 12 51.52 -44.49 -3.90
CA ASP A 12 52.55 -45.54 -3.89
C ASP A 12 52.93 -45.95 -5.31
N ALA A 13 51.96 -46.20 -6.20
CA ALA A 13 52.22 -46.55 -7.58
C ALA A 13 52.97 -45.45 -8.36
N LEU A 14 52.72 -44.19 -8.04
CA LEU A 14 53.45 -43.05 -8.61
C LEU A 14 54.85 -42.91 -8.01
N GLU A 15 55.04 -43.21 -6.72
CA GLU A 15 56.35 -43.15 -6.05
C GLU A 15 57.29 -44.31 -6.39
N GLU A 16 56.75 -45.51 -6.60
CA GLU A 16 57.52 -46.70 -6.98
C GLU A 16 57.79 -46.78 -8.49
N SER A 17 57.15 -45.92 -9.29
CA SER A 17 57.26 -45.94 -10.74
C SER A 17 58.69 -45.65 -11.24
N ALA A 18 59.10 -46.37 -12.28
CA ALA A 18 60.47 -46.35 -12.78
C ALA A 18 60.84 -44.99 -13.38
N ASN A 19 61.97 -44.44 -12.95
CA ASN A 19 62.49 -43.17 -13.47
C ASN A 19 63.06 -43.34 -14.87
N VAL A 20 62.75 -42.40 -15.77
CA VAL A 20 63.37 -42.35 -17.11
C VAL A 20 64.66 -41.52 -17.05
N PRO A 21 65.83 -42.08 -17.38
CA PRO A 21 67.09 -41.33 -17.36
C PRO A 21 67.07 -40.13 -18.31
N LEU A 22 67.73 -39.02 -17.92
CA LEU A 22 67.82 -37.76 -18.70
C LEU A 22 66.47 -37.07 -19.01
N SER A 23 65.37 -37.51 -18.40
CA SER A 23 64.02 -36.98 -18.67
C SER A 23 63.58 -35.80 -17.79
N GLY A 24 64.45 -35.35 -16.87
CA GLY A 24 64.12 -34.30 -15.91
C GLY A 24 63.15 -34.74 -14.80
N GLY A 25 63.19 -36.02 -14.41
CA GLY A 25 62.37 -36.56 -13.30
C GLY A 25 61.03 -37.17 -13.71
N LYS A 26 60.82 -37.45 -15.00
CA LYS A 26 59.62 -38.17 -15.46
C LYS A 26 59.70 -39.65 -15.07
N ARG A 27 58.53 -40.21 -14.74
CA ARG A 27 58.39 -41.61 -14.36
C ARG A 27 57.44 -42.35 -15.32
N ILE A 28 57.68 -43.64 -15.51
CA ILE A 28 56.84 -44.50 -16.35
C ILE A 28 55.77 -45.13 -15.48
N VAL A 29 54.51 -44.81 -15.78
CA VAL A 29 53.36 -45.31 -15.03
C VAL A 29 52.39 -46.00 -15.98
N ASN A 30 51.74 -47.06 -15.51
CA ASN A 30 50.64 -47.67 -16.25
C ASN A 30 49.39 -46.77 -16.15
N VAL A 31 49.09 -46.07 -17.24
CA VAL A 31 47.96 -45.13 -17.32
C VAL A 31 46.61 -45.82 -17.16
N GLU A 32 46.46 -47.07 -17.63
CA GLU A 32 45.21 -47.82 -17.49
C GLU A 32 44.95 -48.16 -16.02
N GLN A 33 45.95 -48.67 -15.32
CA GLN A 33 45.84 -48.99 -13.89
C GLN A 33 45.51 -47.76 -13.03
N ILE A 34 46.15 -46.62 -13.29
CA ILE A 34 45.83 -45.37 -12.58
C ILE A 34 44.41 -44.88 -12.90
N ARG A 35 43.96 -45.04 -14.15
CA ARG A 35 42.58 -44.69 -14.53
C ARG A 35 41.56 -45.57 -13.80
N ASP A 36 41.82 -46.87 -13.70
CA ASP A 36 40.94 -47.80 -12.99
C ASP A 36 40.82 -47.41 -11.51
N TYR A 37 41.93 -47.09 -10.84
CA TYR A 37 41.89 -46.60 -9.46
C TYR A 37 41.16 -45.26 -9.32
N LEU A 38 41.34 -44.33 -10.26
CA LEU A 38 40.62 -43.05 -10.26
C LEU A 38 39.11 -43.23 -10.48
N ASP A 39 38.71 -44.20 -11.30
CA ASP A 39 37.31 -44.53 -11.53
C ASP A 39 36.71 -45.26 -10.32
N GLU A 40 37.47 -46.10 -9.63
CA GLU A 40 37.09 -46.68 -8.34
C GLU A 40 36.96 -45.62 -7.24
N VAL A 41 37.87 -44.64 -7.17
CA VAL A 41 37.76 -43.48 -6.26
C VAL A 41 36.47 -42.70 -6.55
N ARG A 42 36.19 -42.42 -7.82
CA ARG A 42 34.94 -41.72 -8.23
C ARG A 42 33.69 -42.52 -7.91
N ALA A 43 33.74 -43.84 -8.04
CA ALA A 43 32.64 -44.74 -7.70
C ALA A 43 32.45 -44.87 -6.18
N ALA A 44 33.55 -44.85 -5.42
CA ALA A 44 33.60 -44.94 -3.96
C ALA A 44 33.38 -43.59 -3.27
N LEU A 45 33.41 -42.47 -4.01
CA LEU A 45 33.02 -41.17 -3.48
C LEU A 45 31.61 -41.30 -2.89
N PRO A 46 31.46 -41.10 -1.57
CA PRO A 46 30.25 -41.47 -0.85
C PRO A 46 29.02 -40.79 -1.48
N GLY A 47 27.94 -41.55 -1.68
CA GLY A 47 26.67 -41.01 -2.15
C GLY A 47 26.18 -39.83 -1.29
N GLU A 48 26.60 -39.83 -0.03
CA GLU A 48 26.39 -38.81 1.00
C GLU A 48 26.94 -37.44 0.61
N LEU A 49 28.07 -37.35 -0.12
CA LEU A 49 28.62 -36.08 -0.60
C LEU A 49 27.76 -35.48 -1.72
N ARG A 50 27.29 -36.33 -2.64
CA ARG A 50 26.33 -35.92 -3.69
C ARG A 50 24.99 -35.52 -3.07
N GLN A 51 24.52 -36.27 -2.08
CA GLN A 51 23.31 -35.97 -1.34
C GLN A 51 23.43 -34.65 -0.56
N ALA A 52 24.57 -34.38 0.09
CA ALA A 52 24.82 -33.12 0.78
C ALA A 52 24.77 -31.92 -0.18
N GLN A 53 25.39 -32.04 -1.37
CA GLN A 53 25.34 -30.97 -2.37
C GLN A 53 23.92 -30.73 -2.90
N GLN A 54 23.12 -31.79 -3.09
CA GLN A 54 21.70 -31.69 -3.45
C GLN A 54 20.88 -31.00 -2.35
N ILE A 55 21.07 -31.39 -1.09
CA ILE A 55 20.38 -30.79 0.06
C ILE A 55 20.67 -29.28 0.15
N VAL A 56 21.91 -28.84 -0.10
CA VAL A 56 22.27 -27.42 -0.10
C VAL A 56 21.55 -26.67 -1.22
N ASN A 57 21.49 -27.25 -2.43
CA ASN A 57 20.80 -26.63 -3.56
C ASN A 57 19.28 -26.55 -3.33
N ASP A 58 18.68 -27.63 -2.83
CA ASP A 58 17.24 -27.71 -2.55
C ASP A 58 16.85 -26.70 -1.46
N ARG A 59 17.72 -26.46 -0.48
CA ARG A 59 17.47 -25.47 0.58
C ARG A 59 17.26 -24.06 0.02
N ALA A 60 18.09 -23.63 -0.93
CA ALA A 60 17.95 -22.30 -1.54
C ALA A 60 16.59 -22.18 -2.25
N GLN A 61 16.24 -23.20 -3.04
CA GLN A 61 14.96 -23.24 -3.76
C GLN A 61 13.74 -23.28 -2.82
N ILE A 62 13.84 -24.02 -1.71
CA ILE A 62 12.78 -24.06 -0.69
C ILE A 62 12.58 -22.68 -0.06
N VAL A 63 13.67 -22.00 0.31
CA VAL A 63 13.60 -20.67 0.92
C VAL A 63 13.00 -19.65 -0.04
N ASP A 64 13.42 -19.66 -1.31
CA ASP A 64 12.88 -18.75 -2.33
C ASP A 64 11.40 -19.00 -2.59
N SER A 65 10.99 -20.27 -2.68
CA SER A 65 9.58 -20.65 -2.83
C SER A 65 8.76 -20.22 -1.62
N ALA A 66 9.27 -20.43 -0.40
CA ALA A 66 8.59 -20.01 0.83
C ALA A 66 8.45 -18.49 0.90
N ASN A 67 9.48 -17.73 0.53
CA ASN A 67 9.44 -16.28 0.47
C ASN A 67 8.43 -15.77 -0.56
N ALA A 68 8.39 -16.36 -1.76
CA ALA A 68 7.42 -16.02 -2.79
C ALA A 68 5.98 -16.29 -2.33
N GLN A 69 5.74 -17.44 -1.69
CA GLN A 69 4.43 -17.79 -1.13
C GLN A 69 4.02 -16.83 0.00
N ALA A 70 4.93 -16.52 0.92
CA ALA A 70 4.68 -15.57 2.01
C ALA A 70 4.31 -14.18 1.46
N GLN A 71 5.05 -13.68 0.48
CA GLN A 71 4.73 -12.40 -0.18
C GLN A 71 3.36 -12.43 -0.87
N ALA A 72 3.02 -13.54 -1.53
CA ALA A 72 1.71 -13.71 -2.15
C ALA A 72 0.56 -13.71 -1.11
N ILE A 73 0.77 -14.37 0.03
CA ILE A 73 -0.19 -14.38 1.15
C ILE A 73 -0.38 -12.97 1.70
N VAL A 74 0.70 -12.24 1.97
CA VAL A 74 0.64 -10.86 2.49
C VAL A 74 -0.10 -9.96 1.52
N LYS A 75 0.26 -9.96 0.23
CA LYS A 75 -0.44 -9.16 -0.79
C LYS A 75 -1.94 -9.47 -0.86
N LYS A 76 -2.30 -10.76 -0.80
CA LYS A 76 -3.71 -11.19 -0.80
C LYS A 76 -4.45 -10.76 0.47
N ALA A 77 -3.79 -10.77 1.61
CA ALA A 77 -4.35 -10.31 2.88
C ALA A 77 -4.57 -8.79 2.88
N GLU A 78 -3.59 -8.02 2.39
CA GLU A 78 -3.70 -6.56 2.26
C GLU A 78 -4.85 -6.16 1.32
N GLU A 79 -4.98 -6.83 0.17
CA GLU A 79 -6.07 -6.55 -0.76
C GLU A 79 -7.44 -6.86 -0.14
N ARG A 80 -7.57 -8.00 0.56
CA ARG A 80 -8.79 -8.32 1.31
C ARG A 80 -9.08 -7.32 2.41
N ALA A 81 -8.06 -6.82 3.11
CA ALA A 81 -8.23 -5.81 4.14
C ALA A 81 -8.73 -4.49 3.55
N ARG A 82 -8.22 -4.06 2.39
CA ARG A 82 -8.74 -2.86 1.70
C ARG A 82 -10.20 -3.02 1.29
N ILE A 83 -10.55 -4.16 0.70
CA ILE A 83 -11.94 -4.47 0.33
C ILE A 83 -12.81 -4.46 1.58
N LEU A 84 -12.43 -5.15 2.65
CA LEU A 84 -13.19 -5.18 3.90
C LEU A 84 -13.32 -3.80 4.55
N VAL A 85 -12.33 -2.92 4.46
CA VAL A 85 -12.44 -1.55 4.98
C VAL A 85 -13.36 -0.70 4.11
N SER A 86 -13.31 -0.86 2.79
CA SER A 86 -14.20 -0.15 1.87
C SER A 86 -15.65 -0.64 1.98
N ASP A 87 -15.83 -1.95 2.10
CA ASP A 87 -17.12 -2.63 2.24
C ASP A 87 -17.62 -2.62 3.69
N ALA A 88 -16.76 -2.31 4.66
CA ALA A 88 -17.14 -2.22 6.06
C ALA A 88 -18.30 -1.25 6.13
N GLU A 89 -19.41 -1.75 6.67
CA GLU A 89 -20.64 -1.00 6.90
C GLU A 89 -20.38 0.35 7.58
N ILE A 90 -19.25 0.49 8.30
CA ILE A 90 -18.76 1.73 8.88
C ILE A 90 -18.54 2.83 7.82
N VAL A 91 -17.88 2.56 6.69
CA VAL A 91 -17.66 3.58 5.64
C VAL A 91 -18.99 3.95 4.99
N LYS A 92 -19.83 2.97 4.70
CA LYS A 92 -21.17 3.21 4.15
C LYS A 92 -22.06 4.00 5.11
N ALA A 93 -22.05 3.66 6.40
CA ALA A 93 -22.76 4.38 7.45
C ALA A 93 -22.21 5.79 7.63
N ALA A 94 -20.89 5.97 7.55
CA ALA A 94 -20.25 7.29 7.60
C ALA A 94 -20.67 8.16 6.40
N GLN A 95 -20.68 7.60 5.18
CA GLN A 95 -21.15 8.30 3.98
C GLN A 95 -22.63 8.68 4.07
N GLN A 96 -23.48 7.74 4.51
CA GLN A 96 -24.91 8.01 4.72
C GLN A 96 -25.12 9.13 5.74
N ARG A 97 -24.43 9.07 6.88
CA ARG A 97 -24.50 10.11 7.92
C ARG A 97 -23.97 11.46 7.43
N ALA A 98 -22.92 11.47 6.63
CA ALA A 98 -22.40 12.71 6.03
C ALA A 98 -23.41 13.33 5.04
N SER A 99 -24.10 12.49 4.26
CA SER A 99 -25.18 12.94 3.37
C SER A 99 -26.36 13.51 4.15
N GLU A 100 -26.76 12.87 5.25
CA GLU A 100 -27.81 13.34 6.14
C GLU A 100 -27.48 14.69 6.78
N ILE A 101 -26.26 14.84 7.31
CA ILE A 101 -25.76 16.10 7.88
C ILE A 101 -25.79 17.21 6.82
N THR A 102 -25.34 16.92 5.60
CA THR A 102 -25.30 17.90 4.52
C THR A 102 -26.71 18.32 4.10
N SER A 103 -27.64 17.36 3.98
CA SER A 103 -29.04 17.64 3.66
C SER A 103 -29.74 18.45 4.75
N ALA A 104 -29.47 18.13 6.03
CA ALA A 104 -29.99 18.88 7.16
C ALA A 104 -29.45 20.32 7.15
N ALA A 105 -28.15 20.50 6.99
CA ALA A 105 -27.51 21.81 6.92
C ALA A 105 -28.04 22.67 5.75
N GLN A 106 -28.25 22.07 4.57
CA GLN A 106 -28.85 22.77 3.42
C GLN A 106 -30.30 23.20 3.70
N THR A 107 -31.07 22.33 4.35
CA THR A 107 -32.46 22.63 4.72
C THR A 107 -32.53 23.76 5.74
N GLU A 108 -31.71 23.68 6.78
CA GLU A 108 -31.61 24.72 7.81
C GLU A 108 -31.15 26.06 7.22
N ALA A 109 -30.14 26.05 6.35
CA ALA A 109 -29.68 27.25 5.66
C ALA A 109 -30.78 27.89 4.79
N ARG A 110 -31.60 27.07 4.12
CA ARG A 110 -32.74 27.56 3.33
C ARG A 110 -33.81 28.18 4.23
N THR A 111 -34.17 27.51 5.32
CA THR A 111 -35.12 28.02 6.31
C THR A 111 -34.62 29.33 6.91
N LEU A 112 -33.36 29.40 7.31
CA LEU A 112 -32.76 30.61 7.87
C LEU A 112 -32.84 31.78 6.89
N ARG A 113 -32.49 31.56 5.62
CA ARG A 113 -32.63 32.62 4.59
C ARG A 113 -34.06 33.11 4.47
N GLN A 114 -35.04 32.20 4.41
CA GLN A 114 -36.44 32.59 4.32
C GLN A 114 -36.87 33.40 5.55
N THR A 115 -36.55 32.93 6.75
CA THR A 115 -36.87 33.64 8.00
C THR A 115 -36.26 35.04 8.04
N VAL A 116 -35.01 35.20 7.60
CA VAL A 116 -34.34 36.50 7.53
C VAL A 116 -35.00 37.40 6.50
N THR A 117 -35.34 36.87 5.32
CA THR A 117 -36.07 37.63 4.28
C THR A 117 -37.41 38.11 4.81
N ASP A 118 -38.21 37.24 5.42
CA ASP A 118 -39.52 37.56 5.97
C ASP A 118 -39.41 38.61 7.09
N TYR A 119 -38.38 38.51 7.93
CA TYR A 119 -38.10 39.49 8.98
C TYR A 119 -37.77 40.87 8.40
N CYS A 120 -36.86 40.92 7.42
CA CYS A 120 -36.49 42.17 6.75
C CYS A 120 -37.69 42.80 6.03
N GLU A 121 -38.52 42.00 5.36
CA GLU A 121 -39.73 42.48 4.68
C GLU A 121 -40.73 43.09 5.66
N ASN A 122 -40.99 42.43 6.79
CA ASN A 122 -41.88 42.97 7.82
C ASN A 122 -41.34 44.28 8.43
N MET A 123 -40.03 44.36 8.66
CA MET A 123 -39.39 45.58 9.19
C MET A 123 -39.50 46.73 8.18
N LEU A 124 -39.24 46.46 6.90
CA LEU A 124 -39.37 47.46 5.83
C LEU A 124 -40.82 47.91 5.65
N ARG A 125 -41.78 46.99 5.66
CA ARG A 125 -43.22 47.33 5.59
C ARG A 125 -43.64 48.23 6.75
N THR A 126 -43.25 47.88 7.98
CA THR A 126 -43.54 48.70 9.17
C THR A 126 -42.93 50.11 9.04
N THR A 127 -41.72 50.20 8.49
CA THR A 127 -41.05 51.48 8.24
C THR A 127 -41.79 52.30 7.18
N GLU A 128 -42.21 51.66 6.08
CA GLU A 128 -42.99 52.28 5.01
C GLU A 128 -44.33 52.83 5.55
N ASP A 129 -45.08 52.02 6.29
CA ASP A 129 -46.36 52.42 6.90
C ASP A 129 -46.18 53.66 7.80
N THR A 130 -45.14 53.66 8.63
CA THR A 130 -44.81 54.78 9.51
C THR A 130 -44.46 56.04 8.71
N MET A 131 -43.72 55.91 7.60
CA MET A 131 -43.38 57.04 6.73
C MET A 131 -44.62 57.62 6.04
N VAL A 132 -45.55 56.77 5.59
CA VAL A 132 -46.82 57.18 4.99
C VAL A 132 -47.66 57.98 6.00
N GLU A 133 -47.76 57.49 7.24
CA GLU A 133 -48.48 58.19 8.30
C GLU A 133 -47.86 59.55 8.61
N ASN A 134 -46.53 59.60 8.77
CA ASN A 134 -45.80 60.85 8.99
C ASN A 134 -46.00 61.85 7.85
N ALA A 135 -45.96 61.40 6.59
CA ALA A 135 -46.21 62.25 5.43
C ALA A 135 -47.65 62.81 5.43
N ALA A 136 -48.64 62.00 5.82
CA ALA A 136 -50.02 62.43 5.97
C ALA A 136 -50.17 63.50 7.06
N GLN A 137 -49.52 63.32 8.21
CA GLN A 137 -49.50 64.32 9.29
C GLN A 137 -48.90 65.65 8.83
N VAL A 138 -47.75 65.63 8.14
CA VAL A 138 -47.11 66.84 7.58
C VAL A 138 -48.05 67.55 6.59
N LYS A 139 -48.71 66.79 5.70
CA LYS A 139 -49.68 67.35 4.75
C LYS A 139 -50.86 68.02 5.46
N ASN A 140 -51.37 67.40 6.52
CA ASN A 140 -52.47 67.95 7.33
C ASN A 140 -52.04 69.25 8.02
N ILE A 141 -50.88 69.29 8.69
CA ILE A 141 -50.34 70.49 9.33
C ILE A 141 -50.19 71.63 8.31
N ARG A 142 -49.62 71.35 7.14
CA ARG A 142 -49.42 72.33 6.07
C ARG A 142 -50.76 72.90 5.55
N ASN A 143 -51.79 72.07 5.44
CA ASN A 143 -53.12 72.49 5.04
C ASN A 143 -53.78 73.40 6.11
N SER A 144 -53.66 73.04 7.39
CA SER A 144 -54.16 73.85 8.51
C SER A 144 -53.50 75.24 8.56
N LEU A 145 -52.18 75.31 8.39
CA LEU A 145 -51.45 76.59 8.33
C LEU A 145 -51.92 77.47 7.16
N ARG A 146 -52.14 76.88 5.98
CA ARG A 146 -52.69 77.59 4.82
C ARG A 146 -54.10 78.13 5.06
N GLN A 147 -54.96 77.36 5.72
CA GLN A 147 -56.31 77.81 6.05
C GLN A 147 -56.30 78.94 7.09
N ASN A 148 -55.45 78.85 8.10
CA ASN A 148 -55.29 79.90 9.10
C ASN A 148 -54.74 81.20 8.47
N ALA A 149 -53.78 81.11 7.55
CA ALA A 149 -53.27 82.28 6.83
C ALA A 149 -54.35 82.98 5.99
N LYS A 150 -55.30 82.24 5.41
CA LYS A 150 -56.44 82.82 4.66
C LYS A 150 -57.54 83.43 5.55
N LYS A 151 -57.61 83.06 6.82
CA LYS A 151 -58.59 83.61 7.77
C LYS A 151 -58.10 84.90 8.45
N ASN A 152 -56.78 85.11 8.53
CA ASN A 152 -56.15 86.19 9.27
C ASN A 152 -55.57 87.31 8.38
N GLY A 153 -55.84 87.29 7.07
CA GLY A 153 -55.50 88.36 6.13
C GLY A 153 -56.74 88.76 5.33
#